data_AF-A0A960PF54-F1
#
_entry.id   AF-A0A960PF54-F1
#
_cell.length_a   1.000
_cell.length_b   1.000
_cell.length_c   1.000
_cell.angle_alpha   90.00
_cell.angle_beta   90.00
_cell.angle_gamma   90.00
#
_symmetry.space_group_name_H-M   'P 1'
#
loop_
_entity.id
_entity.type
_entity.pdbx_description
1 polymer ?
#
loop_
_entity_poly.entity_id
_entity_poly.type
_entity_poly.pdbx_seq_one_letter_code
_entity_poly.pdbx_strand_id
1 'polypeptide(L)' 'MGATISRKLSNSFEGALAGGGDPASSPLYVFGPFLKLIVVAGVAKITFGASIWLVVFTVLMVSAM' A
#
# COMPACT_ATOMS: atom_id res chain seq x y z
N MET A 1 20.34 -33.17 13.75
CA MET A 1 21.00 -31.88 14.05
C MET A 1 20.59 -30.87 12.98
N GLY A 2 19.60 -30.02 13.28
CA GLY A 2 19.19 -28.95 12.36
C GLY A 2 20.11 -27.75 12.55
N ALA A 3 20.74 -27.27 11.48
CA ALA A 3 21.54 -26.07 11.54
C ALA A 3 20.62 -24.86 11.80
N THR A 4 20.67 -24.29 13.01
CA THR A 4 20.02 -23.02 13.33
C THR A 4 20.85 -21.89 12.71
N ILE A 5 20.52 -21.54 11.46
CA ILE A 5 21.08 -20.36 10.81
C ILE A 5 20.46 -19.12 11.46
N SER A 6 21.15 -18.54 12.44
CA SER A 6 20.79 -17.24 13.00
C SER A 6 21.22 -16.15 12.01
N ARG A 7 20.28 -15.74 11.14
CA ARG A 7 20.47 -14.61 10.23
C ARG A 7 19.80 -13.38 10.82
N LYS A 8 20.52 -12.26 10.88
CA LYS A 8 19.95 -10.97 11.22
C LYS A 8 18.99 -10.56 10.10
N LEU A 9 17.77 -10.16 10.46
CA LEU A 9 16.78 -9.65 9.52
C LEU A 9 17.39 -8.47 8.77
N SER A 10 17.41 -8.56 7.44
CA SER A 10 18.07 -7.61 6.56
C SER A 10 17.29 -6.31 6.44
N ASN A 11 15.97 -6.36 6.65
CA ASN A 11 15.12 -5.20 6.47
C ASN A 11 13.92 -5.22 7.41
N SER A 12 13.34 -4.05 7.66
CA SER A 12 12.18 -3.86 8.53
C SER A 12 10.95 -4.67 8.08
N PHE A 13 10.85 -4.96 6.78
CA PHE A 13 9.78 -5.76 6.21
C PHE A 13 9.84 -7.23 6.65
N GLU A 14 11.05 -7.81 6.68
CA GLU A 14 11.25 -9.18 7.18
C GLU A 14 10.94 -9.27 8.68
N GLY A 15 11.29 -8.24 9.46
CA GLY A 15 10.98 -8.18 10.88
C GLY A 15 9.48 -8.03 11.18
N ALA A 16 8.77 -7.25 10.36
CA ALA A 16 7.32 -7.09 10.49
C ALA A 16 6.55 -8.37 10.12
N LEU A 17 7.05 -9.14 9.13
CA LEU A 17 6.52 -10.45 8.75
C LEU A 17 6.86 -11.55 9.77
N ALA A 18 8.10 -11.56 10.30
CA ALA A 18 8.56 -12.54 11.28
C ALA A 18 7.95 -12.33 12.68
N GLY A 19 7.56 -11.09 13.02
CA GLY A 19 6.84 -10.75 14.25
C GLY A 19 5.34 -11.07 14.22
N GLY A 20 4.83 -11.70 13.15
CA GLY A 20 3.42 -11.96 12.88
C GLY A 20 2.82 -13.16 13.62
N GLY A 21 2.76 -13.12 14.95
CA GLY A 21 2.16 -14.19 15.76
C GLY A 21 1.25 -13.75 16.91
N ASP A 22 1.39 -12.52 17.40
CA ASP A 22 0.57 -11.95 18.49
C ASP A 22 -0.07 -10.64 18.02
N PRO A 23 -1.41 -10.53 17.99
CA PRO A 23 -2.12 -9.34 17.54
C PRO A 23 -1.70 -8.05 18.28
N ALA A 24 -1.20 -8.13 19.52
CA ALA A 24 -0.82 -6.94 20.28
C ALA A 24 0.56 -6.36 19.90
N SER A 25 1.50 -7.19 19.44
CA SER A 25 2.91 -6.81 19.25
C SER A 25 3.38 -6.79 17.79
N SER A 26 2.58 -7.30 16.84
CA SER A 26 2.95 -7.30 15.42
C SER A 26 2.82 -5.90 14.80
N PRO A 27 3.89 -5.31 14.21
CA PRO A 27 3.83 -3.98 13.61
C PRO A 27 2.74 -3.86 12.54
N LEU A 28 2.52 -4.92 11.76
CA LEU A 28 1.50 -4.92 10.70
C LEU A 28 0.06 -4.82 11.23
N TYR A 29 -0.22 -5.28 12.46
CA TYR A 29 -1.54 -5.13 13.08
C TYR A 29 -1.75 -3.70 13.56
N VAL A 30 -0.76 -3.10 14.22
CA VAL A 30 -0.81 -1.71 14.69
C VAL A 30 -0.88 -0.72 13.52
N PHE A 31 -0.14 -0.97 12.43
CA PHE A 31 -0.18 -0.16 11.22
C PHE A 31 -1.31 -0.54 10.26
N GLY A 32 -2.05 -1.62 10.50
CA GLY A 32 -3.11 -2.11 9.61
C GLY A 32 -4.18 -1.06 9.28
N PRO A 33 -4.78 -0.37 10.28
CA PRO A 33 -5.73 0.71 10.03
C PRO A 33 -5.13 1.87 9.22
N PHE A 34 -3.88 2.24 9.49
CA PHE A 34 -3.18 3.31 8.77
C PHE A 34 -2.90 2.92 7.31
N LEU A 35 -2.44 1.69 7.08
CA LEU A 35 -2.19 1.15 5.75
C LEU A 35 -3.50 1.08 4.93
N LYS A 36 -4.61 0.69 5.57
CA LYS A 36 -5.94 0.72 4.97
C LYS A 36 -6.34 2.13 4.55
N LEU A 37 -6.11 3.14 5.39
CA LEU A 37 -6.40 4.53 5.04
C LEU A 37 -5.57 5.02 3.85
N ILE A 38 -4.28 4.68 3.79
CA ILE A 38 -3.42 5.04 2.64
C ILE A 38 -3.93 4.40 1.35
N VAL A 39 -4.27 3.10 1.40
CA VAL A 39 -4.78 2.39 0.21
C VAL A 39 -6.11 3.00 -0.25
N VAL A 40 -7.07 3.20 0.66
CA VAL A 40 -8.38 3.79 0.33
C VAL A 40 -8.21 5.21 -0.22
N ALA A 41 -7.37 6.04 0.40
CA ALA A 41 -7.09 7.40 -0.07
C ALA A 41 -6.41 7.39 -1.45
N GLY A 42 -5.49 6.46 -1.70
CA GLY A 42 -4.84 6.29 -2.99
C GLY A 42 -5.83 5.92 -4.10
N VAL A 43 -6.70 4.94 -3.83
CA VAL A 43 -7.76 4.53 -4.77
C VAL A 43 -8.68 5.70 -5.09
N ALA A 44 -9.16 6.42 -4.06
CA ALA A 44 -10.04 7.57 -4.25
C ALA A 44 -9.39 8.67 -5.12
N LYS A 45 -8.11 8.99 -4.86
CA LYS A 45 -7.36 10.00 -5.63
C LYS A 45 -7.23 9.60 -7.11
N ILE A 46 -6.94 8.34 -7.39
CA ILE A 46 -6.79 7.85 -8.77
C ILE A 46 -8.13 7.89 -9.50
N THR A 47 -9.20 7.37 -8.90
CA THR A 47 -10.53 7.33 -9.53
C THR A 47 -11.05 8.74 -9.84
N PHE A 48 -10.90 9.66 -8.89
CA PHE A 48 -11.33 11.05 -9.08
C PHE A 48 -10.47 11.79 -10.12
N GLY A 49 -9.14 11.62 -10.05
CA GLY A 49 -8.23 12.20 -11.04
C GLY A 49 -8.47 11.69 -12.46
N ALA A 50 -8.72 10.39 -12.62
CA ALA A 50 -9.03 9.78 -13.92
C ALA A 50 -10.34 10.34 -14.51
N SER A 51 -11.36 10.54 -13.68
CA SER A 51 -12.63 11.13 -14.11
C SER A 51 -12.44 12.56 -14.64
N ILE A 52 -11.63 13.38 -13.95
CA ILE A 52 -11.29 14.73 -14.41
C ILE A 52 -10.52 14.67 -15.72
N TRP A 53 -9.54 13.77 -15.84
CA TRP A 53 -8.74 13.61 -17.05
C TRP A 53 -9.58 13.18 -18.25
N LEU A 54 -10.60 12.34 -18.05
CA LEU A 54 -11.56 12.01 -19.11
C LEU A 54 -12.33 13.24 -19.60
N VAL A 55 -12.79 14.11 -18.69
CA VAL A 55 -13.45 15.35 -19.07
C VAL A 55 -12.53 16.24 -19.90
N VAL A 56 -11.29 16.45 -19.44
CA VAL A 56 -10.28 17.23 -20.18
C VAL A 56 -10.04 16.63 -21.56
N PHE A 57 -9.89 15.32 -21.64
CA PHE A 57 -9.72 14.60 -22.91
C PHE A 57 -10.90 14.80 -23.86
N THR A 58 -12.13 14.71 -23.36
CA THR A 58 -13.33 14.96 -24.17
C THR A 58 -13.33 16.36 -24.74
N VAL A 59 -13.03 17.38 -23.92
CA VAL A 59 -12.96 18.77 -24.38
C VAL A 59 -11.90 18.93 -25.46
N LEU A 60 -10.70 18.37 -25.25
CA LEU A 60 -9.61 18.42 -26.23
C LEU A 60 -10.00 17.76 -27.57
N MET A 61 -10.69 16.62 -27.53
CA MET A 61 -11.13 15.92 -28.75
C MET A 61 -12.17 16.70 -29.52
N VAL A 62 -13.14 17.32 -28.83
CA VAL A 62 -14.14 18.18 -29.49
C VAL A 62 -13.48 19.44 -30.04
N SER A 63 -12.54 20.06 -29.34
CA SER A 63 -11.82 21.24 -29.83
C SER A 63 -10.90 20.96 -31.03
N ALA A 64 -10.56 19.69 -31.29
CA ALA A 64 -9.73 19.29 -32.42
C ALA A 64 -10.52 18.98 -33.71
N MET A 65 -11.87 18.95 -33.64
CA MET A 65 -12.77 18.81 -34.80
C MET A 65 -13.16 20.18 -35.36
#